data_AF-A0A191TJN7-F1
#
_entry.id   AF-A0A191TJN7-F1
#
_cell.length_a   1.000
_cell.length_b   1.000
_cell.length_c   1.000
_cell.angle_alpha   90.00
_cell.angle_beta   90.00
_cell.angle_gamma   90.00
#
_symmetry.space_group_name_H-M   'P 1'
#
loop_
_entity.id
_entity.type
_entity.pdbx_description
1 polymer ?
#
loop_
_entity_poly.entity_id
_entity_poly.type
_entity_poly.pdbx_seq_one_letter_code
_entity_poly.pdbx_strand_id
1 'polypeptide(L)' 'METILIHTENQEQSKAVKAFMKALNIKFETKKEKGYNPEFVRKILEGQKEIEEGRGIKIALEDLWK' A
#
# COMPACT_ATOMS: atom_id res chain seq x y z
N MET A 1 11.89 5.64 23.06
CA MET A 1 11.76 6.51 21.86
C MET A 1 10.38 6.28 21.31
N GLU A 2 9.64 7.36 21.04
CA GLU A 2 8.26 7.32 20.55
C GLU A 2 8.24 7.80 19.10
N THR A 3 7.44 7.14 18.24
CA THR A 3 7.27 7.52 16.84
C THR A 3 5.84 8.00 16.64
N ILE A 4 5.68 9.22 16.16
CA ILE A 4 4.37 9.82 15.88
C ILE A 4 4.09 9.69 14.38
N LEU A 5 3.00 9.00 14.04
CA LEU A 5 2.50 8.87 12.67
C LEU A 5 1.37 9.88 12.47
N ILE A 6 1.50 10.75 11.47
CA ILE A 6 0.51 11.79 11.18
C ILE A 6 -0.18 11.44 9.86
N HIS A 7 -1.46 11.10 9.93
CA HIS A 7 -2.30 10.81 8.77
C HIS A 7 -2.98 12.09 8.32
N THR A 8 -2.56 12.64 7.18
CA THR A 8 -3.20 13.80 6.56
C THR A 8 -4.16 13.36 5.47
N GLU A 9 -5.38 13.88 5.46
CA GLU A 9 -6.43 13.49 4.52
C GLU A 9 -6.34 14.25 3.19
N ASN A 10 -5.72 15.43 3.20
CA ASN A 10 -5.62 16.29 2.01
C ASN A 10 -4.28 17.03 1.93
N GLN A 11 -4.03 17.63 0.76
CA GLN A 11 -2.77 18.33 0.47
C GLN A 11 -2.55 19.57 1.33
N GLU A 12 -3.61 20.27 1.76
CA GLU A 12 -3.50 21.44 2.62
C GLU A 12 -3.00 21.07 4.02
N GLN A 13 -3.57 20.02 4.63
CA GLN A 13 -3.10 19.46 5.89
C GLN A 13 -1.65 19.01 5.78
N SER A 14 -1.26 18.31 4.71
CA SER A 14 0.15 17.93 4.50
C SER A 14 1.08 19.14 4.42
N LYS A 15 0.67 20.24 3.78
CA LYS A 15 1.49 21.46 3.66
C LYS A 15 1.64 22.15 5.01
N ALA A 16 0.55 22.27 5.77
CA ALA A 16 0.56 22.87 7.10
C ALA A 16 1.49 22.10 8.05
N VAL A 17 1.33 20.78 8.14
CA VAL A 17 2.16 19.92 9.01
C VAL A 17 3.64 20.02 8.64
N LYS A 18 3.99 20.01 7.34
CA LYS A 18 5.37 20.17 6.88
C LYS A 18 5.95 21.53 7.27
N ALA A 19 5.16 22.60 7.20
CA ALA A 19 5.61 23.93 7.60
C ALA A 19 5.89 23.99 9.10
N PHE A 20 5.00 23.44 9.93
CA PHE A 20 5.20 23.35 11.38
C PHE A 20 6.45 22.54 11.74
N MET A 21 6.64 21.35 11.15
CA MET A 21 7.81 20.52 11.41
C MET A 21 9.12 21.22 11.02
N LYS A 22 9.14 21.95 9.90
CA LYS A 22 10.29 22.77 9.49
C LYS A 22 10.58 23.89 10.48
N ALA A 23 9.55 24.60 10.93
CA ALA A 23 9.71 25.68 11.90
C ALA A 23 10.30 25.18 13.23
N LEU A 24 9.99 23.94 13.61
CA LEU A 24 10.50 23.29 14.81
C LEU A 24 11.85 22.55 14.59
N ASN A 25 12.45 22.65 13.40
CA ASN A 25 13.68 21.93 13.02
C ASN A 25 13.58 20.39 13.19
N ILE A 26 12.37 19.84 13.08
CA ILE A 26 12.12 18.39 13.16
C ILE A 26 12.34 17.77 11.79
N LYS A 27 13.21 16.75 11.72
CA LYS A 27 13.39 15.95 10.50
C LYS A 27 12.16 15.05 10.30
N PHE A 28 11.65 15.02 9.07
CA PHE A 28 10.52 14.17 8.71
C PHE A 28 10.76 13.51 7.35
N GLU A 29 10.13 12.37 7.15
CA GLU A 29 10.12 11.64 5.88
C GLU A 29 8.70 11.64 5.31
N THR A 30 8.56 11.90 4.02
CA THR A 30 7.27 11.74 3.33
C THR A 30 7.28 10.42 2.58
N LYS A 31 6.62 9.40 3.15
CA LYS A 31 6.30 8.19 2.41
C LYS A 31 4.99 8.45 1.67
N LYS A 32 5.05 8.65 0.36
CA LYS A 32 3.85 8.38 -0.45
C LYS A 32 3.66 6.88 -0.37
N GLU A 33 2.50 6.41 0.06
CA GLU A 33 2.14 5.02 -0.16
C GLU A 33 2.24 4.80 -1.66
N LYS A 34 3.30 4.07 -2.07
CA LYS A 34 3.37 3.57 -3.42
C LYS A 34 2.24 2.56 -3.49
N GLY A 35 1.23 2.83 -4.30
CA GLY A 35 0.26 1.81 -4.65
C GLY A 35 0.99 0.54 -5.11
N TYR A 36 0.30 -0.59 -5.06
CA TYR A 36 0.85 -1.83 -5.59
C TYR A 36 1.41 -1.62 -7.00
N ASN A 37 2.49 -2.33 -7.33
CA ASN A 37 3.07 -2.29 -8.66
C ASN A 37 1.94 -2.52 -9.70
N PRO A 38 1.77 -1.64 -10.72
CA PRO A 38 0.70 -1.79 -11.71
C PRO A 38 0.67 -3.18 -12.36
N GLU A 39 1.84 -3.78 -12.61
CA GLU A 39 1.93 -5.14 -13.16
C GLU A 39 1.44 -6.21 -12.17
N PHE A 40 1.66 -5.99 -10.86
CA PHE A 40 1.10 -6.86 -9.83
C PHE A 40 -0.42 -6.76 -9.82
N VAL A 41 -0.98 -5.55 -9.84
CA VAL A 41 -2.43 -5.33 -9.89
C VAL A 41 -3.04 -5.97 -11.14
N ARG A 42 -2.39 -5.80 -12.31
CA ARG A 42 -2.81 -6.40 -13.58
C ARG A 42 -2.94 -7.92 -13.49
N LYS A 43 -1.93 -8.60 -12.92
CA LYS A 43 -1.93 -10.06 -12.75
C LYS A 43 -3.03 -10.55 -11.81
N ILE A 44 -3.30 -9.82 -10.73
CA ILE A 44 -4.38 -10.18 -9.80
C ILE A 44 -5.74 -10.09 -10.50
N LEU A 45 -5.99 -9.00 -11.24
CA LEU A 45 -7.24 -8.82 -11.99
C LEU A 45 -7.41 -9.88 -13.09
N GLU A 46 -6.33 -10.24 -13.78
CA GLU A 46 -6.31 -11.33 -14.75
C GLU A 46 -6.67 -12.66 -14.09
N GLY A 47 -6.04 -13.00 -12.96
CA GLY A 47 -6.36 -14.23 -12.22
C GLY A 47 -7.80 -14.28 -11.72
N GLN A 48 -8.38 -13.15 -11.27
CA GLN A 48 -9.79 -13.08 -10.90
C GLN A 48 -10.70 -13.43 -12.09
N LYS A 49 -10.43 -12.84 -13.27
CA LYS A 49 -11.16 -13.14 -14.50
C LYS A 49 -11.02 -14.62 -14.90
N GLU A 50 -9.83 -15.19 -14.78
CA GLU A 50 -9.60 -16.61 -15.08
C GLU A 50 -10.38 -17.55 -14.16
N ILE A 51 -10.51 -17.20 -12.88
CA ILE A 51 -11.33 -17.94 -11.92
C ILE A 51 -12.82 -17.86 -12.29
N GLU A 52 -13.32 -16.68 -12.64
CA GLU A 52 -14.70 -16.48 -13.11
C GLU A 52 -15.00 -17.27 -14.39
N GLU A 53 -14.01 -17.37 -15.30
CA GLU A 53 -14.08 -18.15 -16.54
C GLU A 53 -13.81 -19.66 -16.34
N GLY A 54 -13.65 -20.11 -15.09
CA GLY A 54 -13.48 -21.52 -14.74
C GLY A 54 -12.09 -22.10 -15.03
N ARG A 55 -11.09 -21.26 -15.31
CA ARG A 55 -9.69 -21.65 -15.56
C ARG A 55 -8.82 -21.72 -14.30
N GLY A 56 -9.38 -21.45 -13.12
CA GLY A 56 -8.69 -21.57 -11.84
C GLY A 56 -8.42 -23.03 -11.44
N ILE A 57 -7.38 -23.24 -10.64
CA ILE A 57 -7.06 -24.55 -10.04
C ILE A 57 -7.31 -24.46 -8.53
N LYS A 58 -8.03 -25.44 -7.97
CA LYS A 58 -8.18 -25.59 -6.53
C LYS A 58 -7.15 -26.61 -6.03
N ILE A 59 -6.31 -26.17 -5.08
CA ILE A 59 -5.30 -27.02 -4.45
C ILE A 59 -5.68 -27.20 -2.99
N ALA A 60 -5.63 -28.42 -2.49
CA ALA A 60 -5.89 -28.72 -1.08
C ALA A 60 -4.65 -28.32 -0.23
N LEU A 61 -4.85 -27.92 1.02
CA LEU A 61 -3.73 -27.44 1.86
C LEU A 61 -2.68 -28.53 2.09
N GLU A 62 -3.13 -29.78 2.13
CA GLU A 62 -2.31 -30.97 2.31
C GLU A 62 -1.35 -31.22 1.12
N ASP A 63 -1.67 -30.69 -0.06
CA ASP A 63 -0.84 -30.80 -1.26
C ASP A 63 0.24 -29.71 -1.37
N LEU A 64 0.18 -28.65 -0.54
CA LEU A 64 1.11 -27.52 -0.61
C LEU A 64 2.45 -27.75 0.11
N TRP A 65 2.56 -28.78 0.95
CA TRP A 65 3.69 -28.99 1.87
C TRP A 65 4.41 -30.34 1.69
N LYS A 66 4.50 -30.85 0.45
CA LYS A 66 5.22 -32.10 0.13
C LYS A 66 6.72 -31.91 0.02
#